data_AF-A0A2G6NGD6-F1
#
_entry.id   AF-A0A2G6NGD6-F1
#
_cell.length_a   1.000
_cell.length_b   1.000
_cell.length_c   1.000
_cell.angle_alpha   90.00
_cell.angle_beta   90.00
_cell.angle_gamma   90.00
#
_symmetry.space_group_name_H-M   'P 1'
#
loop_
_entity.id
_entity.type
_entity.pdbx_description
1 polymer ?
#
loop_
_entity_poly.entity_id
_entity_poly.type
_entity_poly.pdbx_seq_one_letter_code
_entity_poly.pdbx_strand_id
1 'polypeptide(L)'
;MCKDDLWRNWHMNACYTRSFFIGLTATVLIASPCLLFADMYDMVLDISGAARQRPPVDFSHEFHMDTYDCLDCHHDYADGENILDPGDLEEGNPDIRCIACHKAGAKIDAQKAYHRQCTGCHTLVSKSEKKSLPLYCGECHQSTE
;
A
#
# COMPACT_ATOMS: atom_id res chain seq x y z
N MET A 1 -49.50 55.37 -29.05
CA MET A 1 -48.85 55.33 -27.72
C MET A 1 -47.40 55.76 -27.92
N CYS A 2 -46.95 56.74 -27.13
CA CYS A 2 -45.62 57.38 -26.98
C CYS A 2 -44.39 56.78 -27.70
N LYS A 3 -43.64 57.56 -28.50
CA LYS A 3 -42.45 58.41 -28.14
C LYS A 3 -41.24 57.60 -27.65
N ASP A 4 -39.97 57.84 -27.94
CA ASP A 4 -39.17 58.68 -28.84
C ASP A 4 -37.69 58.22 -28.61
N ASP A 5 -36.81 58.46 -29.57
CA ASP A 5 -35.36 58.77 -29.47
C ASP A 5 -34.37 57.81 -28.74
N LEU A 6 -33.37 57.22 -29.41
CA LEU A 6 -32.19 57.82 -30.08
C LEU A 6 -31.26 58.71 -29.23
N TRP A 7 -31.08 58.48 -27.91
CA TRP A 7 -29.93 59.08 -27.20
C TRP A 7 -29.38 58.21 -26.05
N ARG A 8 -28.05 57.98 -26.08
CA ARG A 8 -27.14 57.50 -24.99
C ARG A 8 -27.14 55.98 -24.72
N ASN A 9 -26.29 55.13 -25.31
CA ASN A 9 -24.89 55.24 -25.72
C ASN A 9 -23.85 55.62 -24.63
N TRP A 10 -24.15 55.43 -23.34
CA TRP A 10 -23.20 55.75 -22.24
C TRP A 10 -23.14 54.74 -21.06
N HIS A 11 -23.74 53.55 -21.15
CA HIS A 11 -23.72 52.55 -20.07
C HIS A 11 -23.12 51.19 -20.46
N MET A 12 -22.28 51.13 -21.50
CA MET A 12 -21.75 49.85 -22.03
C MET A 12 -20.48 49.29 -21.37
N ASN A 13 -19.85 49.94 -20.37
CA ASN A 13 -18.48 49.55 -19.97
C ASN A 13 -18.25 49.24 -18.47
N ALA A 14 -19.29 48.97 -17.66
CA ALA A 14 -19.09 48.87 -16.19
C ALA A 14 -19.65 47.62 -15.48
N CYS A 15 -20.13 46.59 -16.19
CA CYS A 15 -20.64 45.37 -15.53
C CYS A 15 -19.88 44.08 -15.89
N TYR A 16 -18.99 44.07 -16.88
CA TYR A 16 -18.39 42.82 -17.37
C TYR A 16 -17.00 42.46 -16.80
N THR A 17 -16.42 43.30 -15.93
CA THR A 17 -15.03 43.10 -15.47
C THR A 17 -14.88 42.52 -14.07
N ARG A 18 -15.97 42.18 -13.36
CA ARG A 18 -15.86 41.68 -11.97
C ARG A 18 -16.38 40.27 -11.70
N SER A 19 -16.99 39.61 -12.68
CA SER A 19 -17.58 38.26 -12.46
C SER A 19 -16.79 37.11 -13.09
N PHE A 20 -15.69 37.38 -13.80
CA PHE A 20 -14.92 36.33 -14.48
C PHE A 20 -13.72 35.78 -13.69
N PHE A 21 -13.31 36.41 -12.59
CA PHE A 21 -12.11 35.99 -11.84
C PHE A 21 -12.39 35.13 -10.60
N ILE A 22 -13.65 34.90 -10.21
CA ILE A 22 -14.00 34.13 -9.00
C ILE A 22 -14.52 32.72 -9.35
N GLY A 23 -14.92 32.47 -10.60
CA GLY A 23 -15.52 31.19 -11.01
C GLY A 23 -14.54 30.11 -11.48
N LEU A 24 -13.31 30.47 -11.88
CA LEU A 24 -12.37 29.51 -12.50
C LEU A 24 -11.37 28.90 -11.51
N THR A 25 -11.12 29.56 -10.36
CA THR A 25 -10.16 29.06 -9.35
C THR A 25 -10.77 28.02 -8.41
N ALA A 26 -12.09 27.96 -8.28
CA ALA A 26 -12.77 27.05 -7.35
C ALA A 26 -13.02 25.64 -7.92
N THR A 27 -13.06 25.47 -9.24
CA THR A 27 -13.34 24.16 -9.87
C THR A 27 -12.09 23.28 -9.99
N VAL A 28 -10.89 23.86 -10.00
CA VAL A 28 -9.63 23.12 -10.09
C VAL A 28 -9.23 22.45 -8.76
N LEU A 29 -9.73 22.95 -7.62
CA LEU A 29 -9.37 22.42 -6.29
C LEU A 29 -10.19 21.19 -5.86
N ILE A 30 -11.29 20.86 -6.53
CA ILE A 30 -12.19 19.74 -6.14
C ILE A 30 -11.90 18.46 -6.93
N ALA A 31 -11.28 18.57 -8.11
CA ALA A 31 -10.92 17.41 -8.94
C ALA A 31 -9.58 16.75 -8.56
N SER A 32 -8.90 17.26 -7.55
CA SER A 32 -7.54 16.85 -7.16
C SER A 32 -7.36 16.11 -5.82
N PRO A 33 -8.36 15.45 -5.20
CA PRO A 33 -8.05 14.47 -4.14
C PRO A 33 -7.70 13.07 -4.66
N CYS A 34 -8.02 12.71 -5.90
CA CYS A 34 -7.96 11.31 -6.35
C CYS A 34 -6.53 10.80 -6.65
N LEU A 35 -5.55 11.70 -6.84
CA LEU A 35 -4.16 11.32 -7.12
C LEU A 35 -3.30 11.14 -5.87
N LEU A 36 -3.82 11.41 -4.66
CA LEU A 36 -3.06 11.30 -3.42
C LEU A 36 -3.24 9.97 -2.68
N PHE A 37 -4.03 9.03 -3.22
CA PHE A 37 -4.30 7.73 -2.59
C PHE A 37 -3.73 6.53 -3.38
N ALA A 38 -2.87 6.74 -4.37
CA ALA A 38 -2.43 5.66 -5.27
C ALA A 38 -1.23 4.85 -4.74
N ASP A 39 -0.54 5.32 -3.71
CA ASP A 39 0.57 4.59 -3.10
C ASP A 39 0.06 3.86 -1.84
N MET A 40 -0.80 2.86 -2.02
CA MET A 40 -0.90 1.82 -1.00
C MET A 40 0.45 1.09 -1.00
N TYR A 41 1.13 1.05 0.15
CA TYR A 41 2.49 0.53 0.32
C TYR A 41 2.52 -0.99 0.08
N ASP A 42 2.43 -1.41 -1.18
CA ASP A 42 2.67 -2.79 -1.58
C ASP A 42 4.18 -3.03 -1.62
N MET A 43 4.65 -3.80 -0.63
CA MET A 43 6.05 -4.22 -0.56
C MET A 43 6.24 -5.47 -1.40
N VAL A 44 7.31 -5.52 -2.19
CA VAL A 44 7.65 -6.72 -2.96
C VAL A 44 8.58 -7.61 -2.11
N LEU A 45 8.06 -8.77 -1.70
CA LEU A 45 8.85 -9.81 -1.07
C LEU A 45 9.63 -10.58 -2.14
N ASP A 46 10.92 -10.33 -2.18
CA ASP A 46 11.84 -10.97 -3.12
C ASP A 46 13.08 -11.53 -2.40
N ILE A 47 13.37 -12.80 -2.69
CA ILE A 47 14.54 -13.54 -2.22
C ILE A 47 15.69 -13.49 -3.22
N SER A 48 15.86 -12.36 -3.91
CA SER A 48 16.84 -12.18 -5.00
C SER A 48 18.22 -12.70 -4.59
N GLY A 49 18.83 -13.56 -5.42
CA GLY A 49 20.10 -14.24 -5.14
C GLY A 49 20.00 -15.77 -5.03
N ALA A 50 18.79 -16.32 -4.91
CA ALA A 50 18.51 -17.74 -5.12
C ALA A 50 17.91 -17.97 -6.53
N ALA A 51 18.09 -19.17 -7.10
CA ALA A 51 17.45 -19.53 -8.37
C ALA A 51 15.92 -19.47 -8.23
N ARG A 52 15.30 -18.49 -8.90
CA ARG A 52 13.88 -18.18 -8.73
C ARG A 52 13.00 -19.18 -9.49
N GLN A 53 12.13 -19.90 -8.77
CA GLN A 53 11.16 -20.83 -9.37
C GLN A 53 9.77 -20.19 -9.59
N ARG A 54 9.49 -19.06 -8.93
CA ARG A 54 8.18 -18.38 -8.92
C ARG A 54 8.36 -16.86 -8.91
N PRO A 55 7.43 -16.07 -9.46
CA PRO A 55 7.44 -14.60 -9.33
C PRO A 55 7.61 -14.12 -7.87
N PRO A 56 8.12 -12.90 -7.64
CA PRO A 56 8.06 -12.31 -6.31
C PRO A 56 6.61 -12.15 -5.83
N VAL A 57 6.43 -11.90 -4.54
CA VAL A 57 5.10 -11.77 -3.93
C VAL A 57 4.87 -10.31 -3.55
N ASP A 58 3.80 -9.73 -4.05
CA ASP A 58 3.31 -8.44 -3.56
C ASP A 58 2.68 -8.63 -2.18
N PHE A 59 3.12 -7.83 -1.22
CA PHE A 59 2.77 -7.94 0.18
C PHE A 59 2.34 -6.59 0.73
N SER A 60 1.05 -6.47 1.01
CA SER A 60 0.45 -5.30 1.66
C SER A 60 0.70 -5.36 3.17
N HIS A 61 1.79 -4.76 3.64
CA HIS A 61 2.15 -4.77 5.07
C HIS A 61 1.18 -4.01 5.94
N GLU A 62 0.70 -2.85 5.48
CA GLU A 62 -0.30 -2.04 6.19
C GLU A 62 -1.57 -2.84 6.49
N PHE A 63 -2.08 -3.56 5.48
CA PHE A 63 -3.24 -4.45 5.66
C PHE A 63 -3.05 -5.50 6.76
N HIS A 64 -1.83 -6.05 6.90
CA HIS A 64 -1.56 -7.02 7.97
C HIS A 64 -1.44 -6.32 9.33
N MET A 65 -0.87 -5.11 9.37
CA MET A 65 -0.76 -4.30 10.59
C MET A 65 -2.08 -3.81 11.14
N ASP A 66 -3.16 -3.78 10.35
CA ASP A 66 -4.50 -3.46 10.86
C ASP A 66 -4.99 -4.46 11.92
N THR A 67 -4.42 -5.67 11.95
CA THR A 67 -4.86 -6.76 12.84
C THR A 67 -3.71 -7.41 13.63
N TYR A 68 -2.49 -7.40 13.12
CA TYR A 68 -1.35 -8.13 13.69
C TYR A 68 -0.24 -7.19 14.15
N ASP A 69 0.46 -7.59 15.21
CA ASP A 69 1.57 -6.83 15.78
C ASP A 69 2.89 -7.14 15.06
N CYS A 70 3.86 -6.24 15.20
CA CYS A 70 5.17 -6.39 14.53
C CYS A 70 5.84 -7.73 14.86
N LEU A 71 5.72 -8.18 16.12
CA LEU A 71 6.35 -9.40 16.61
C LEU A 71 5.60 -10.69 16.24
N ASP A 72 4.40 -10.60 15.67
CA ASP A 72 3.72 -11.76 15.11
C ASP A 72 4.46 -12.31 13.90
N CYS A 73 5.17 -11.44 13.17
CA CYS A 73 5.97 -11.78 11.99
C CYS A 73 7.48 -11.66 12.25
N HIS A 74 7.93 -10.53 12.80
CA HIS A 74 9.33 -10.29 13.08
C HIS A 74 9.75 -10.93 14.39
N HIS A 75 10.77 -11.77 14.32
CA HIS A 75 11.28 -12.45 15.49
C HIS A 75 12.79 -12.56 15.44
N ASP A 76 13.37 -12.59 16.64
CA ASP A 76 14.70 -13.10 16.88
C ASP A 76 14.65 -13.97 18.12
N TYR A 77 14.75 -15.28 17.94
CA TYR A 77 14.57 -16.23 19.02
C TYR A 77 15.91 -16.61 19.65
N ALA A 78 16.06 -16.33 20.95
CA ALA A 78 17.14 -16.83 21.79
C ALA A 78 16.55 -17.64 22.94
N ASP A 79 17.06 -18.87 23.14
CA ASP A 79 16.60 -19.79 24.20
C ASP A 79 15.08 -20.04 24.26
N GLY A 80 14.39 -19.89 23.12
CA GLY A 80 12.95 -20.11 22.99
C GLY A 80 12.09 -18.87 23.27
N GLU A 81 12.71 -17.73 23.61
CA GLU A 81 12.04 -16.45 23.80
C GLU A 81 12.32 -15.52 22.61
N ASN A 82 11.31 -14.76 22.18
CA ASN A 82 11.52 -13.72 21.18
C ASN A 82 12.14 -12.52 21.90
N ILE A 83 13.42 -12.25 21.63
CA ILE A 83 14.19 -11.18 22.26
C ILE A 83 14.22 -9.90 21.43
N LEU A 84 13.54 -9.89 20.27
CA LEU A 84 13.50 -8.74 19.38
C LEU A 84 12.77 -7.56 20.02
N ASP A 85 13.41 -6.40 20.05
CA ASP A 85 12.75 -5.14 20.38
C ASP A 85 12.00 -4.63 19.15
N PRO A 86 10.68 -4.38 19.22
CA PRO A 86 9.94 -3.76 18.12
C PRO A 86 10.51 -2.41 17.67
N GLY A 87 11.22 -1.69 18.55
CA GLY A 87 11.91 -0.44 18.23
C GLY A 87 13.06 -0.58 17.23
N ASP A 88 13.61 -1.80 17.07
CA ASP A 88 14.66 -2.08 16.09
C ASP A 88 14.11 -2.33 14.68
N LEU A 89 12.78 -2.36 14.52
CA LEU A 89 12.10 -2.58 13.25
C LEU A 89 11.95 -1.27 12.49
N GLU A 90 13.01 -0.92 11.76
CA GLU A 90 13.04 0.25 10.88
C GLU A 90 12.72 -0.11 9.43
N GLU A 91 11.84 0.66 8.79
CA GLU A 91 11.53 0.51 7.38
C GLU A 91 12.81 0.66 6.52
N GLY A 92 12.98 -0.24 5.55
CA GLY A 92 14.16 -0.24 4.67
C GLY A 92 15.40 -0.92 5.25
N ASN A 93 15.41 -1.29 6.53
CA ASN A 93 16.49 -2.08 7.11
C ASN A 93 16.57 -3.47 6.42
N PRO A 94 17.70 -3.87 5.82
CA PRO A 94 17.81 -5.18 5.18
C PRO A 94 17.83 -6.34 6.19
N ASP A 95 18.22 -6.08 7.45
CA ASP A 95 18.40 -7.12 8.48
C ASP A 95 17.07 -7.62 9.05
N ILE A 96 15.99 -6.84 8.92
CA ILE A 96 14.64 -7.25 9.34
C ILE A 96 13.95 -8.18 8.33
N ARG A 97 14.59 -8.42 7.17
CA ARG A 97 14.08 -9.36 6.17
C ARG A 97 14.38 -10.79 6.60
N CYS A 98 13.43 -11.71 6.41
CA CYS A 98 13.61 -13.12 6.80
C CYS A 98 14.90 -13.72 6.24
N ILE A 99 15.27 -13.39 4.99
CA ILE A 99 16.48 -13.89 4.32
C ILE A 99 17.80 -13.43 4.99
N ALA A 100 17.78 -12.38 5.81
CA ALA A 100 18.96 -11.93 6.55
C ALA A 100 19.46 -12.98 7.56
N CYS A 101 18.55 -13.80 8.12
CA CYS A 101 18.87 -14.91 9.02
C CYS A 101 18.58 -16.28 8.40
N HIS A 102 17.49 -16.40 7.64
CA HIS A 102 17.06 -17.63 6.96
C HIS A 102 17.77 -17.82 5.61
N LYS A 103 19.10 -17.76 5.60
CA LYS A 103 19.91 -17.94 4.38
C LYS A 103 19.94 -19.40 3.92
N ALA A 104 20.48 -19.63 2.72
CA ALA A 104 20.79 -20.98 2.24
C ALA A 104 21.69 -21.72 3.26
N GLY A 105 21.32 -22.96 3.60
CA GLY A 105 22.03 -23.77 4.60
C GLY A 105 21.55 -23.58 6.04
N ALA A 106 20.67 -22.61 6.33
CA ALA A 106 19.99 -22.54 7.62
C ALA A 106 19.04 -23.72 7.80
N LYS A 107 18.75 -24.10 9.06
CA LYS A 107 17.78 -25.17 9.40
C LYS A 107 16.39 -24.91 8.80
N ILE A 108 16.04 -23.63 8.70
CA ILE A 108 14.86 -23.13 8.00
C ILE A 108 15.39 -22.07 7.04
N ASP A 109 15.37 -22.34 5.74
CA ASP A 109 15.70 -21.36 4.71
C ASP A 109 14.56 -20.36 4.49
N ALA A 110 14.83 -19.29 3.72
CA ALA A 110 13.90 -18.20 3.52
C ALA A 110 12.57 -18.68 2.91
N GLN A 111 12.62 -19.56 1.91
CA GLN A 111 11.41 -20.11 1.29
C GLN A 111 10.54 -20.81 2.34
N LYS A 112 11.14 -21.65 3.19
CA LYS A 112 10.45 -22.37 4.24
C LYS A 112 9.97 -21.45 5.36
N ALA A 113 10.73 -20.41 5.70
CA ALA A 113 10.34 -19.41 6.68
C ALA A 113 9.08 -18.66 6.23
N TYR A 114 9.10 -18.08 5.03
CA TYR A 114 7.94 -17.40 4.44
C TYR A 114 6.72 -18.32 4.34
N HIS A 115 6.86 -19.52 3.79
CA HIS A 115 5.72 -20.43 3.69
C HIS A 115 5.14 -20.81 5.06
N ARG A 116 5.98 -21.08 6.07
CA ARG A 116 5.50 -21.43 7.41
C ARG A 116 4.74 -20.27 8.06
N GLN A 117 5.27 -19.06 7.95
CA GLN A 117 4.64 -17.87 8.53
C GLN A 117 3.33 -17.54 7.81
N CYS A 118 3.39 -17.28 6.51
CA CYS A 118 2.26 -16.78 5.73
C CYS A 118 1.17 -17.84 5.58
N THR A 119 1.50 -19.02 5.04
CA THR A 119 0.47 -20.07 4.80
C THR A 119 0.00 -20.71 6.09
N GLY A 120 0.85 -20.74 7.13
CA GLY A 120 0.47 -21.20 8.46
C GLY A 120 -0.63 -20.32 9.07
N CYS A 121 -0.38 -19.00 9.14
CA CYS A 121 -1.37 -18.05 9.63
C CYS A 121 -2.64 -18.06 8.76
N HIS A 122 -2.50 -17.96 7.43
CA HIS A 122 -3.65 -18.00 6.52
C HIS A 122 -4.48 -19.28 6.68
N THR A 123 -3.85 -20.43 6.92
CA THR A 123 -4.58 -21.69 7.15
C THR A 123 -5.39 -21.63 8.45
N LEU A 124 -4.81 -21.07 9.52
CA LEU A 124 -5.47 -20.94 10.81
C LEU A 124 -6.66 -19.98 10.72
N VAL A 125 -6.45 -18.79 10.15
CA VAL A 125 -7.49 -17.77 9.99
C VAL A 125 -8.58 -18.23 9.03
N SER A 126 -8.23 -18.92 7.93
CA SER A 126 -9.23 -19.47 7.01
C SER A 126 -10.15 -20.46 7.70
N LYS A 127 -9.62 -21.25 8.65
CA LYS A 127 -10.40 -22.22 9.43
C LYS A 127 -11.23 -21.55 10.51
N SER A 128 -10.68 -20.59 11.27
CA SER A 128 -11.38 -19.94 12.37
C SER A 128 -12.48 -19.00 11.86
N GLU A 129 -12.15 -18.17 10.86
CA GLU A 129 -13.02 -17.11 10.35
C GLU A 129 -13.87 -17.54 9.15
N LYS A 130 -13.67 -18.76 8.65
CA LYS A 130 -14.31 -19.28 7.42
C LYS A 130 -14.11 -18.34 6.21
N LYS A 131 -12.99 -17.62 6.19
CA LYS A 131 -12.58 -16.75 5.08
C LYS A 131 -11.70 -17.54 4.11
N SER A 132 -11.78 -17.22 2.83
CA SER A 132 -10.83 -17.73 1.84
C SER A 132 -9.61 -16.82 1.84
N LEU A 133 -8.46 -17.33 2.28
CA LEU A 133 -7.17 -16.62 2.20
C LEU A 133 -6.23 -17.32 1.23
N PRO A 134 -5.21 -16.62 0.69
CA PRO A 134 -4.21 -17.21 -0.20
C PRO A 134 -3.48 -18.38 0.46
N LEU A 135 -3.57 -19.57 -0.15
CA LEU A 135 -2.94 -20.81 0.31
C LEU A 135 -2.21 -21.56 -0.81
N TYR A 136 -2.63 -21.34 -2.06
CA TYR A 136 -2.03 -21.98 -3.22
C TYR A 136 -0.94 -21.09 -3.84
N CYS A 137 0.03 -21.72 -4.49
CA CYS A 137 1.24 -21.03 -4.96
C CYS A 137 0.94 -19.78 -5.81
N GLY A 138 -0.03 -19.88 -6.74
CA GLY A 138 -0.37 -18.80 -7.66
C GLY A 138 -1.27 -17.70 -7.06
N GLU A 139 -1.79 -17.89 -5.85
CA GLU A 139 -2.56 -16.84 -5.17
C GLU A 139 -1.62 -15.81 -4.52
N CYS A 140 -0.42 -16.24 -4.11
CA CYS A 140 0.63 -15.35 -3.62
C CYS A 140 1.64 -14.98 -4.72
N HIS A 141 2.15 -15.97 -5.46
CA HIS A 141 3.13 -15.78 -6.54
C HIS A 141 2.42 -15.49 -7.86
N GLN A 142 1.71 -14.37 -7.91
CA GLN A 142 1.02 -13.92 -9.12
C GLN A 142 2.07 -13.49 -10.16
N SER A 143 1.90 -13.95 -11.40
CA SER A 143 2.73 -13.46 -12.50
C SER A 143 2.31 -12.03 -12.80
N THR A 144 3.25 -11.09 -12.65
CA THR A 144 3.10 -9.77 -13.23
C THR A 144 3.20 -9.94 -14.76
N GLU A 145 2.08 -9.70 -15.46
CA GLU A 145 2.04 -9.63 -16.93
C GLU A 145 2.66 -8.33 -17.45
#